data_AF-A0A528B959-F1
#
_entry.id   AF-A0A528B959-F1
#
_cell.length_a   1.000
_cell.length_b   1.000
_cell.length_c   1.000
_cell.angle_alpha   90.00
_cell.angle_beta   90.00
_cell.angle_gamma   90.00
#
_symmetry.space_group_name_H-M   'P 1'
#
loop_
_entity.id
_entity.type
_entity.pdbx_description
1 polymer ?
#
loop_
_entity_poly.entity_id
_entity_poly.type
_entity_poly.pdbx_seq_one_letter_code
_entity_poly.pdbx_strand_id
1 'polypeptide(L)'
;MKTSLIDRRDFLRAAGAGFVAAMAPSAWAKTLAADAVFATAFVKRDGSYGAAILSEAGKVLHAIDLPARGHDVTFDAVSKRSVVFARQPGTFAVVFDHTGRDEPLTIASASGRHFFGHGVFSTDGALL
;
A
#
# COMPACT_ATOMS: atom_id res chain seq x y z
N MET A 1 -11.92 -17.13 -53.78
CA MET A 1 -10.83 -16.47 -53.02
C MET A 1 -11.30 -16.23 -51.61
N LYS A 2 -10.64 -16.79 -50.58
CA LYS A 2 -10.93 -16.45 -49.18
C LYS A 2 -10.32 -15.07 -48.92
N THR A 3 -11.13 -14.05 -48.73
CA THR A 3 -10.67 -12.76 -48.23
C THR A 3 -10.20 -12.98 -46.79
N SER A 4 -8.96 -12.60 -46.47
CA SER A 4 -8.47 -12.63 -45.10
C SER A 4 -9.37 -11.73 -44.24
N LEU A 5 -9.91 -12.25 -43.14
CA LEU A 5 -10.76 -11.49 -42.21
C LEU A 5 -10.03 -10.30 -41.58
N ILE A 6 -8.70 -10.28 -41.64
CA ILE A 6 -7.85 -9.20 -41.13
C ILE A 6 -6.79 -8.88 -42.19
N ASP A 7 -6.68 -7.61 -42.58
CA ASP A 7 -5.62 -7.13 -43.47
C ASP A 7 -4.26 -7.16 -42.73
N ARG A 8 -3.23 -7.66 -43.40
CA ARG A 8 -1.88 -7.80 -42.82
C ARG A 8 -1.32 -6.45 -42.37
N ARG A 9 -1.57 -5.38 -43.11
CA ARG A 9 -1.07 -4.03 -42.78
C ARG A 9 -1.80 -3.48 -41.56
N ASP A 10 -3.10 -3.72 -41.46
CA ASP A 10 -3.89 -3.29 -40.30
C ASP A 10 -3.47 -4.07 -39.05
N PHE A 11 -3.22 -5.37 -39.17
CA PHE A 11 -2.63 -6.17 -38.10
C PHE A 11 -1.27 -5.62 -37.67
N LEU A 12 -0.35 -5.36 -38.61
CA LEU A 12 0.99 -4.85 -38.28
C LEU A 12 0.95 -3.45 -37.66
N ARG A 13 0.03 -2.59 -38.10
CA ARG A 13 -0.19 -1.26 -37.51
C ARG A 13 -0.70 -1.37 -36.08
N ALA A 14 -1.70 -2.22 -35.83
CA ALA A 14 -2.24 -2.44 -34.50
C ALA A 14 -1.20 -3.06 -33.56
N ALA A 15 -0.47 -4.08 -34.01
CA ALA A 15 0.59 -4.72 -33.25
C ALA A 15 1.74 -3.74 -32.93
N GLY A 16 2.17 -2.94 -33.90
CA GLY A 16 3.20 -1.92 -33.71
C GLY A 16 2.76 -0.81 -32.74
N ALA A 17 1.51 -0.33 -32.87
CA ALA A 17 0.95 0.66 -31.95
C ALA A 17 0.86 0.10 -30.52
N GLY A 18 0.41 -1.15 -30.36
CA GLY A 18 0.38 -1.82 -29.06
C GLY A 18 1.77 -2.00 -28.45
N PHE A 19 2.77 -2.35 -29.25
CA PHE A 19 4.16 -2.48 -28.78
C PHE A 19 4.75 -1.14 -28.34
N VAL A 20 4.57 -0.07 -29.12
CA VAL A 20 5.04 1.28 -28.76
C VAL A 20 4.32 1.79 -27.50
N ALA A 21 3.01 1.56 -27.39
CA ALA A 21 2.25 1.91 -26.19
C ALA A 21 2.75 1.14 -24.95
N ALA A 22 3.11 -0.13 -25.10
CA ALA A 22 3.70 -0.92 -24.02
C ALA A 22 5.11 -0.45 -23.62
N MET A 23 5.83 0.25 -24.50
CA MET A 23 7.14 0.86 -24.19
C MET A 23 7.02 2.26 -23.59
N ALA A 24 5.81 2.83 -23.51
CA ALA A 24 5.61 4.16 -22.94
C ALA A 24 6.02 4.15 -21.44
N PRO A 25 6.80 5.15 -20.97
CA PRO A 25 7.23 5.22 -19.57
C PRO A 25 6.08 5.16 -18.55
N SER A 26 4.92 5.69 -18.91
CA SER A 26 3.71 5.67 -18.07
C SER A 26 3.12 4.28 -17.87
N ALA A 27 3.31 3.36 -18.83
CA ALA A 27 2.86 1.97 -18.71
C ALA A 27 3.68 1.21 -17.66
N TRP A 28 4.98 1.47 -17.58
CA TRP A 28 5.90 0.82 -16.63
C TRP A 28 5.91 1.50 -15.26
N ALA A 29 5.69 2.82 -15.21
CA ALA A 29 5.66 3.58 -13.96
C ALA A 29 4.58 3.09 -12.99
N LYS A 30 3.45 2.55 -13.49
CA LYS A 30 2.41 1.95 -12.66
C LYS A 30 2.84 0.60 -12.07
N THR A 31 3.62 -0.17 -12.81
CA THR A 31 4.13 -1.48 -12.37
C THR A 31 5.25 -1.33 -11.35
N LEU A 32 6.18 -0.39 -11.58
CA LEU A 32 7.28 -0.09 -10.65
C LEU A 32 6.80 0.51 -9.32
N ALA A 33 5.65 1.19 -9.31
CA ALA A 33 5.04 1.65 -8.07
C ALA A 33 4.51 0.49 -7.19
N ALA A 34 4.43 -0.73 -7.71
CA ALA A 34 3.80 -1.87 -7.04
C ALA A 34 4.79 -2.81 -6.32
N ASP A 35 6.09 -2.80 -6.65
CA ASP A 35 6.98 -3.94 -6.32
C ASP A 35 7.74 -3.85 -4.98
N ALA A 36 7.87 -2.69 -4.35
CA ALA A 36 8.32 -2.61 -2.96
C ALA A 36 7.85 -1.31 -2.31
N VAL A 37 7.27 -1.46 -1.12
CA VAL A 37 6.53 -0.39 -0.46
C VAL A 37 6.98 -0.30 0.98
N PHE A 38 7.66 0.80 1.33
CA PHE A 38 7.98 1.09 2.72
C PHE A 38 6.73 1.58 3.44
N ALA A 39 6.63 1.33 4.73
CA ALA A 39 5.56 1.86 5.57
C ALA A 39 6.15 2.62 6.76
N THR A 40 5.55 3.75 7.12
CA THR A 40 6.06 4.58 8.22
C THR A 40 4.97 5.41 8.89
N ALA A 41 5.13 5.67 10.19
CA ALA A 41 4.37 6.68 10.90
C ALA A 41 5.05 8.05 10.80
N PHE A 42 4.28 9.13 10.66
CA PHE A 42 4.79 10.49 10.49
C PHE A 42 3.96 11.53 11.23
N VAL A 43 4.52 12.74 11.35
CA VAL A 43 3.85 13.93 11.88
C VAL A 43 3.67 14.92 10.73
N LYS A 44 2.46 15.44 10.55
CA LYS A 44 2.14 16.48 9.57
C LYS A 44 2.63 17.84 10.05
N ARG A 45 2.73 18.79 9.11
CA ARG A 45 3.15 20.17 9.42
C ARG A 45 2.20 20.91 10.37
N ASP A 46 0.93 20.52 10.39
CA ASP A 46 -0.09 21.04 11.32
C ASP A 46 -0.04 20.39 12.72
N GLY A 47 0.88 19.44 12.95
CA GLY A 47 1.03 18.72 14.20
C GLY A 47 0.16 17.46 14.33
N SER A 48 -0.72 17.18 13.37
CA SER A 48 -1.48 15.93 13.34
C SER A 48 -0.61 14.74 12.93
N TYR A 49 -1.13 13.52 13.09
CA TYR A 49 -0.37 12.28 12.90
C TYR A 49 -0.93 11.44 11.75
N GLY A 50 -0.07 10.64 11.12
CA GLY A 50 -0.48 9.73 10.06
C GLY A 50 0.44 8.52 9.91
N ALA A 51 -0.01 7.55 9.13
CA ALA A 51 0.83 6.48 8.59
C ALA A 51 0.78 6.52 7.07
N ALA A 52 1.92 6.29 6.41
CA ALA A 52 2.05 6.34 4.96
C ALA A 52 2.72 5.09 4.42
N ILE A 53 2.28 4.76 3.21
CA ILE A 53 2.90 3.80 2.32
C ILE A 53 3.71 4.60 1.30
N LEU A 54 4.98 4.25 1.15
CA LEU A 54 5.95 4.96 0.33
C LEU A 54 6.50 4.04 -0.76
N SER A 55 6.63 4.55 -1.98
CA SER A 55 7.44 3.88 -3.01
C SER A 55 8.91 3.83 -2.58
N GLU A 56 9.72 3.02 -3.26
CA GLU A 56 11.18 3.05 -3.11
C GLU A 56 11.81 4.45 -3.26
N ALA A 57 11.25 5.29 -4.14
CA ALA A 57 11.69 6.67 -4.35
C ALA A 57 11.20 7.65 -3.26
N GLY A 58 10.59 7.19 -2.18
CA GLY A 58 10.06 8.01 -1.09
C GLY A 58 8.77 8.76 -1.41
N LYS A 59 8.13 8.51 -2.55
CA LYS A 59 6.83 9.09 -2.89
C LYS A 59 5.73 8.47 -2.02
N VAL A 60 4.90 9.31 -1.40
CA VAL A 60 3.67 8.86 -0.71
C VAL A 60 2.69 8.29 -1.73
N LEU A 61 2.37 7.00 -1.58
CA LEU A 61 1.42 6.27 -2.41
C LEU A 61 0.03 6.24 -1.77
N HIS A 62 -0.02 6.06 -0.45
CA HIS A 62 -1.23 6.07 0.34
C HIS A 62 -0.92 6.57 1.76
N ALA A 63 -1.89 7.21 2.42
CA ALA A 63 -1.74 7.67 3.78
C ALA A 63 -3.09 7.64 4.52
N ILE A 64 -3.02 7.37 5.81
CA ILE A 64 -4.15 7.37 6.74
C ILE A 64 -3.86 8.31 7.92
N ASP A 65 -4.93 8.83 8.52
CA ASP A 65 -4.83 9.64 9.73
C ASP A 65 -4.73 8.75 10.98
N LEU A 66 -3.93 9.19 11.96
CA LEU A 66 -3.79 8.51 13.24
C LEU A 66 -4.30 9.35 14.41
N PRO A 67 -4.90 8.72 15.45
CA PRO A 67 -5.35 9.43 16.63
C PRO A 67 -4.22 10.12 17.42
N ALA A 68 -3.04 9.51 17.44
CA ALA A 68 -1.84 10.08 18.03
C ALA A 68 -0.59 9.51 17.32
N ARG A 69 0.60 9.75 17.88
CA ARG A 69 1.87 9.27 17.32
C ARG A 69 1.87 7.75 17.13
N GLY A 70 2.10 7.31 15.89
CA GLY A 70 2.46 5.91 15.59
C GLY A 70 3.95 5.64 15.82
N HIS A 71 4.32 4.36 15.83
CA HIS A 71 5.69 3.89 15.96
C HIS A 71 6.10 2.99 14.80
N ASP A 72 5.78 1.70 14.87
CA ASP A 72 6.12 0.72 13.83
C ASP A 72 4.88 0.34 13.01
N VAL A 73 5.13 -0.18 11.81
CA VAL A 73 4.11 -0.73 10.92
C VAL A 73 4.49 -2.15 10.55
N THR A 74 3.56 -3.08 10.73
CA THR A 74 3.71 -4.48 10.30
C THR A 74 2.72 -4.81 9.20
N PHE A 75 3.05 -5.79 8.35
CA PHE A 75 2.27 -6.16 7.17
C PHE A 75 2.04 -7.66 7.11
N ASP A 76 0.81 -8.05 6.83
CA ASP A 76 0.45 -9.43 6.53
C ASP A 76 0.36 -9.65 5.01
N ALA A 77 1.17 -10.57 4.50
CA ALA A 77 1.16 -10.96 3.09
C ALA A 77 -0.07 -11.79 2.70
N VAL A 78 -0.75 -12.44 3.67
CA VAL A 78 -1.93 -13.30 3.45
C VAL A 78 -3.18 -12.43 3.32
N SER A 79 -3.52 -11.65 4.35
CA SER A 79 -4.70 -10.79 4.36
C SER A 79 -4.48 -9.46 3.66
N LYS A 80 -3.24 -9.13 3.26
CA LYS A 80 -2.85 -7.85 2.64
C LYS A 80 -3.13 -6.62 3.52
N ARG A 81 -3.20 -6.80 4.84
CA ARG A 81 -3.45 -5.72 5.81
C ARG A 81 -2.15 -5.24 6.42
N SER A 82 -2.11 -3.96 6.73
CA SER A 82 -1.05 -3.34 7.51
C SER A 82 -1.59 -2.90 8.86
N VAL A 83 -0.76 -2.93 9.90
CA VAL A 83 -1.12 -2.42 11.23
C VAL A 83 -0.05 -1.49 11.73
N VAL A 84 -0.44 -0.27 12.07
CA VAL A 84 0.42 0.70 12.76
C VAL A 84 0.07 0.76 14.24
N PHE A 85 1.09 0.71 15.09
CA PHE A 85 0.93 0.71 16.53
C PHE A 85 1.22 2.08 17.11
N ALA A 86 0.51 2.43 18.18
CA ALA A 86 0.78 3.66 18.90
C ALA A 86 2.17 3.66 19.53
N ARG A 87 2.82 4.82 19.54
CA ARG A 87 4.03 5.06 20.32
C ARG A 87 3.66 5.22 21.79
N GLN A 88 4.49 4.71 22.70
CA GLN A 88 4.28 4.79 24.15
C GLN A 88 4.01 6.25 24.60
N PRO A 89 2.99 6.49 25.47
CA PRO A 89 2.11 5.54 26.17
C PRO A 89 0.81 5.13 25.44
N GLY A 90 0.77 5.19 24.11
CA GLY A 90 -0.46 4.98 23.34
C GLY A 90 -1.15 3.62 23.52
N THR A 91 -2.46 3.62 23.29
CA THR A 91 -3.40 2.51 23.56
C THR A 91 -4.18 2.09 22.32
N PHE A 92 -3.64 2.37 21.12
CA PHE A 92 -4.30 2.00 19.87
C PHE A 92 -3.38 1.23 18.91
N ALA A 93 -4.00 0.45 18.04
CA ALA A 93 -3.44 -0.05 16.80
C ALA A 93 -4.42 0.30 15.68
N VAL A 94 -3.95 0.74 14.51
CA VAL A 94 -4.81 1.01 13.35
C VAL A 94 -4.49 0.00 12.26
N VAL A 95 -5.51 -0.78 11.88
CA VAL A 95 -5.49 -1.71 10.76
C VAL A 95 -5.91 -0.96 9.50
N PHE A 96 -5.18 -1.11 8.40
CA PHE A 96 -5.51 -0.42 7.14
C PHE A 96 -5.10 -1.23 5.91
N ASP A 97 -5.81 -1.03 4.80
CA ASP A 97 -5.40 -1.53 3.48
C ASP A 97 -4.33 -0.60 2.91
N HIS A 98 -3.15 -1.14 2.63
CA HIS A 98 -2.04 -0.39 2.06
C HIS A 98 -2.32 0.18 0.64
N THR A 99 -3.36 -0.31 -0.03
CA THR A 99 -3.85 0.19 -1.32
C THR A 99 -4.98 1.22 -1.20
N GLY A 100 -5.52 1.42 0.01
CA GLY A 100 -6.56 2.40 0.29
C GLY A 100 -7.98 2.03 -0.18
N ARG A 101 -8.27 0.75 -0.42
CA ARG A 101 -9.63 0.32 -0.79
C ARG A 101 -10.59 0.23 0.39
N ASP A 102 -10.08 -0.17 1.55
CA ASP A 102 -10.87 -0.32 2.78
C ASP A 102 -10.56 0.80 3.78
N GLU A 103 -11.58 1.24 4.51
CA GLU A 103 -11.44 2.24 5.57
C GLU A 103 -10.61 1.70 6.75
N PRO A 104 -9.76 2.54 7.39
CA PRO A 104 -8.97 2.11 8.53
C PRO A 104 -9.82 1.74 9.75
N LEU A 105 -9.43 0.68 10.46
CA LEU A 105 -10.05 0.24 11.70
C LEU A 105 -9.11 0.49 12.89
N THR A 106 -9.57 1.26 13.86
CA THR A 106 -8.83 1.49 15.11
C THR A 106 -9.24 0.48 16.17
N ILE A 107 -8.25 -0.23 16.72
CA ILE A 107 -8.38 -1.17 17.84
C ILE A 107 -7.81 -0.50 19.09
N ALA A 108 -8.61 -0.41 20.15
CA ALA A 108 -8.14 0.02 21.46
C ALA A 108 -7.54 -1.15 22.24
N SER A 109 -6.50 -0.90 23.03
CA SER A 109 -5.99 -1.90 23.97
C SER A 109 -7.01 -2.15 25.08
N ALA A 110 -6.99 -3.36 25.64
CA ALA A 110 -7.76 -3.67 26.84
C ALA A 110 -7.35 -2.75 28.00
N SER A 111 -8.26 -2.52 28.94
CA SER A 111 -8.01 -1.70 30.12
C SER A 111 -6.76 -2.19 30.88
N GLY A 112 -5.89 -1.25 31.27
CA GLY A 112 -4.62 -1.54 31.95
C GLY A 112 -3.53 -2.14 31.05
N ARG A 113 -3.72 -2.19 29.72
CA ARG A 113 -2.71 -2.64 28.75
C ARG A 113 -2.41 -1.57 27.72
N HIS A 114 -1.24 -1.68 27.10
CA HIS A 114 -0.76 -0.78 26.05
C HIS A 114 -0.24 -1.59 24.87
N PHE A 115 -0.32 -0.99 23.67
CA PHE A 115 0.48 -1.47 22.54
C PHE A 115 1.88 -0.85 22.65
N PHE A 116 2.92 -1.68 22.68
CA PHE A 116 4.31 -1.23 22.84
C PHE A 116 5.00 -0.96 21.50
N GLY A 117 4.27 -0.32 20.58
CA GLY A 117 4.81 0.21 19.33
C GLY A 117 5.15 -0.80 18.24
N HIS A 118 5.24 -2.10 18.51
CA HIS A 118 5.64 -3.13 17.54
C HIS A 118 4.66 -4.31 17.51
N GLY A 119 4.67 -5.05 16.41
CA GLY A 119 3.91 -6.30 16.26
C GLY A 119 4.39 -7.11 15.05
N VAL A 120 4.05 -8.39 15.02
CA VAL A 120 4.45 -9.30 13.94
C VAL A 120 3.33 -10.30 13.71
N PHE A 121 2.97 -10.49 12.44
CA PHE A 121 2.01 -11.52 12.08
C PHE A 121 2.64 -12.92 12.16
N SER A 122 1.84 -13.91 12.57
CA SER A 122 2.18 -15.31 12.32
C SER A 122 2.28 -15.56 10.81
N THR A 123 3.02 -16.58 10.39
CA THR A 123 3.23 -16.92 8.97
C THR A 123 1.95 -17.17 8.19
N ASP A 124 0.90 -17.60 8.85
CA ASP A 124 -0.43 -17.85 8.29
C ASP A 124 -1.40 -16.65 8.40
N GLY A 125 -0.96 -15.54 8.99
CA GLY A 125 -1.76 -14.32 9.19
C GLY A 125 -2.88 -14.45 10.23
N ALA A 126 -2.96 -15.56 10.96
CA ALA A 126 -4.03 -15.82 11.93
C ALA A 126 -3.85 -15.04 13.24
N LEU A 127 -2.61 -14.70 13.61
CA LEU A 127 -2.27 -13.99 14.83
C LEU A 127 -1.42 -12.76 14.53
N LEU A 128 -1.57 -11.75 15.39
CA LEU A 128 -0.82 -10.49 15.41
C LEU A 128 -0.33 -10.18 16.82
#